data_AF-B9Z882-F1
#
_entry.id   AF-B9Z882-F1
#
_cell.length_a   1.000
_cell.length_b   1.000
_cell.length_c   1.000
_cell.angle_alpha   90.00
_cell.angle_beta   90.00
_cell.angle_gamma   90.00
#
_symmetry.space_group_name_H-M   'P 1'
#
loop_
_entity.id
_entity.type
_entity.pdbx_description
1 polymer ?
#
loop_
_entity_poly.entity_id
_entity_poly.type
_entity_poly.pdbx_seq_one_letter_code
_entity_poly.pdbx_strand_id
1 'polypeptide(L)'
;MDEDVGLSSQVMKLAHITEAMLAAASNAEWERFTELDIERDAHYRQVILEVDAPALANSPELREVLDTVVTQSREIESLLIERCAELQYSLSLTNRQQKLQKIYR
;
A
#
# COMPACT_ATOMS: atom_id res chain seq x y z
N MET A 1 -20.87 -17.16 -19.11
CA MET A 1 -20.20 -17.72 -17.92
C MET A 1 -18.71 -17.33 -17.92
N ASP A 2 -18.36 -16.09 -18.30
CA ASP A 2 -16.95 -15.63 -18.41
C ASP A 2 -16.62 -14.39 -17.55
N GLU A 3 -17.64 -13.70 -17.01
CA GLU A 3 -17.45 -12.50 -16.18
C GLU A 3 -16.80 -12.82 -14.81
N ASP A 4 -17.08 -14.01 -14.28
CA ASP A 4 -16.62 -14.45 -12.96
C ASP A 4 -15.11 -14.73 -12.89
N VAL A 5 -14.53 -15.20 -14.01
CA VAL A 5 -13.07 -15.46 -14.14
C VAL A 5 -12.27 -14.17 -14.24
N GLY A 6 -12.83 -13.15 -14.91
CA GLY A 6 -12.22 -11.82 -15.01
C GLY A 6 -12.15 -11.13 -13.65
N LEU A 7 -13.28 -11.08 -12.93
CA LEU A 7 -13.40 -10.50 -11.59
C LEU A 7 -12.39 -11.11 -10.60
N SER A 8 -12.33 -12.44 -10.56
CA SER A 8 -11.44 -13.17 -9.65
C SER A 8 -9.96 -12.87 -9.92
N SER A 9 -9.57 -12.85 -11.19
CA SER A 9 -8.19 -12.49 -11.60
C SER A 9 -7.81 -11.07 -11.15
N GLN A 10 -8.74 -10.12 -11.30
CA GLN A 10 -8.50 -8.71 -10.93
C GLN A 10 -8.32 -8.54 -9.42
N VAL A 11 -9.16 -9.18 -8.62
CA VAL A 11 -9.08 -9.16 -7.15
C VAL A 11 -7.81 -9.85 -6.66
N MET A 12 -7.44 -11.00 -7.24
CA MET A 12 -6.21 -11.71 -6.88
C MET A 12 -4.95 -10.89 -7.23
N LYS A 13 -4.96 -10.18 -8.36
CA LYS A 13 -3.85 -9.29 -8.71
C LYS A 13 -3.74 -8.11 -7.75
N LEU A 14 -4.86 -7.51 -7.34
CA LEU A 14 -4.86 -6.46 -6.31
C LEU A 14 -4.25 -6.97 -4.99
N ALA A 15 -4.61 -8.20 -4.59
CA ALA A 15 -4.05 -8.83 -3.41
C ALA A 15 -2.55 -9.04 -3.50
N HIS A 16 -2.07 -9.55 -4.64
CA HIS A 16 -0.65 -9.77 -4.85
C HIS A 16 0.18 -8.47 -4.80
N ILE A 17 -0.32 -7.39 -5.43
CA ILE A 17 0.36 -6.08 -5.38
C ILE A 17 0.40 -5.57 -3.93
N THR A 18 -0.71 -5.70 -3.20
CA THR A 18 -0.80 -5.24 -1.80
C THR A 18 0.14 -6.01 -0.87
N GLU A 19 0.26 -7.33 -1.06
CA GLU A 19 1.24 -8.16 -0.35
C GLU A 19 2.68 -7.73 -0.66
N ALA A 20 3.00 -7.48 -1.93
CA ALA A 20 4.32 -7.00 -2.33
C ALA A 20 4.65 -5.62 -1.75
N MET A 21 3.66 -4.72 -1.66
CA MET A 21 3.81 -3.42 -1.01
C MET A 21 4.10 -3.56 0.49
N LEU A 22 3.38 -4.44 1.18
CA LEU A 22 3.61 -4.69 2.61
C LEU A 22 5.02 -5.23 2.86
N ALA A 23 5.49 -6.14 2.01
CA ALA A 23 6.87 -6.65 2.07
C ALA A 23 7.90 -5.53 1.82
N ALA A 24 7.68 -4.68 0.82
CA ALA A 24 8.57 -3.56 0.52
C ALA A 24 8.63 -2.55 1.69
N ALA A 25 7.48 -2.21 2.29
CA ALA A 25 7.41 -1.33 3.45
C ALA A 25 8.14 -1.93 4.66
N SER A 26 7.93 -3.22 4.94
CA SER A 26 8.56 -3.95 6.05
C SER A 26 10.08 -4.03 5.91
N ASN A 27 10.58 -4.11 4.67
CA ASN A 27 12.00 -4.13 4.35
C ASN A 27 12.61 -2.73 4.13
N ALA A 28 11.83 -1.66 4.32
CA ALA A 28 12.24 -0.27 4.06
C ALA A 28 12.69 0.00 2.60
N GLU A 29 12.18 -0.76 1.64
CA GLU A 29 12.41 -0.60 0.19
C GLU A 29 11.49 0.49 -0.40
N TRP A 30 11.68 1.75 0.03
CA TRP A 30 10.73 2.84 -0.26
C TRP A 30 10.60 3.22 -1.75
N GLU A 31 11.65 3.04 -2.54
CA GLU A 31 11.60 3.27 -3.99
C GLU A 31 10.67 2.27 -4.66
N ARG A 32 10.88 0.97 -4.42
CA ARG A 32 10.01 -0.12 -4.86
C ARG A 32 8.59 0.03 -4.34
N PHE A 33 8.42 0.43 -3.08
CA PHE A 33 7.10 0.71 -2.51
C PHE A 33 6.33 1.75 -3.33
N THR A 34 7.01 2.81 -3.77
CA THR A 34 6.39 3.90 -4.54
C THR A 34 5.98 3.41 -5.94
N GLU A 35 6.79 2.59 -6.58
CA GLU A 35 6.45 1.96 -7.87
C GLU A 35 5.20 1.08 -7.75
N LEU A 36 5.14 0.26 -6.70
CA LEU A 36 4.01 -0.62 -6.43
C LEU A 36 2.73 0.16 -6.04
N ASP A 37 2.84 1.30 -5.36
CA ASP A 37 1.69 2.15 -5.03
C ASP A 37 1.03 2.72 -6.29
N ILE A 38 1.84 3.15 -7.27
CA ILE A 38 1.35 3.61 -8.58
C ILE A 38 0.63 2.47 -9.30
N GLU A 39 1.21 1.26 -9.31
CA GLU A 39 0.59 0.08 -9.91
C GLU A 39 -0.74 -0.26 -9.21
N ARG A 40 -0.76 -0.26 -7.87
CA ARG A 40 -1.94 -0.56 -7.06
C ARG A 40 -3.06 0.44 -7.31
N ASP A 41 -2.77 1.75 -7.36
CA ASP A 41 -3.81 2.77 -7.60
C ASP A 41 -4.43 2.62 -9.00
N ALA A 42 -3.59 2.38 -10.02
CA ALA A 42 -4.08 2.13 -11.38
C ALA A 42 -5.01 0.90 -11.43
N HIS A 43 -4.61 -0.18 -10.76
CA HIS A 43 -5.34 -1.45 -10.75
C HIS A 43 -6.61 -1.38 -9.89
N TYR A 44 -6.56 -0.73 -8.73
CA TYR A 44 -7.71 -0.54 -7.83
C TYR A 44 -8.86 0.20 -8.52
N ARG A 45 -8.55 1.22 -9.34
CA ARG A 45 -9.55 1.93 -10.15
C ARG A 45 -10.26 1.02 -11.15
N GLN A 46 -9.56 0.04 -11.73
CA GLN A 46 -10.16 -0.96 -12.62
C GLN A 46 -11.07 -1.90 -11.83
N VAL A 47 -10.59 -2.41 -10.70
CA VAL A 47 -11.34 -3.29 -9.80
C VAL A 47 -12.67 -2.64 -9.35
N ILE A 48 -12.67 -1.37 -8.93
CA ILE A 48 -13.92 -0.69 -8.53
C ILE A 48 -14.94 -0.59 -9.67
N LEU A 49 -14.49 -0.41 -10.91
CA LEU A 49 -15.37 -0.27 -12.07
C LEU A 49 -15.97 -1.61 -12.52
N GLU A 50 -15.27 -2.72 -12.28
CA GLU A 50 -15.64 -4.06 -12.72
C GLU A 50 -16.34 -4.88 -11.63
N VAL A 51 -16.13 -4.53 -10.35
CA VAL A 51 -16.68 -5.28 -9.21
C VAL A 51 -18.06 -4.76 -8.82
N ASP A 52 -19.09 -5.46 -9.31
CA ASP A 52 -20.47 -5.26 -8.90
C ASP A 52 -20.76 -5.91 -7.53
N ALA A 53 -21.46 -5.20 -6.64
CA ALA A 53 -21.77 -5.68 -5.28
C ALA A 53 -22.52 -7.03 -5.21
N PRO A 54 -23.43 -7.38 -6.14
CA PRO A 54 -24.03 -8.71 -6.21
C PRO A 54 -23.03 -9.83 -6.56
N ALA A 55 -22.02 -9.55 -7.39
CA ALA A 55 -20.99 -10.53 -7.75
C ALA A 55 -20.12 -10.88 -6.54
N LEU A 56 -19.73 -9.87 -5.76
CA LEU A 56 -19.06 -10.06 -4.46
C LEU A 56 -19.90 -10.82 -3.44
N ALA A 57 -21.20 -10.55 -3.37
CA ALA A 57 -22.08 -11.21 -2.42
C ALA A 57 -22.21 -12.73 -2.69
N ASN A 58 -21.99 -13.14 -3.94
CA ASN A 58 -22.10 -14.53 -4.38
C ASN A 58 -20.75 -15.28 -4.37
N SER A 59 -19.63 -14.62 -4.10
CA SER A 59 -18.31 -15.25 -3.99
C SER A 59 -17.65 -14.97 -2.63
N PRO A 60 -17.83 -15.87 -1.65
CA PRO A 60 -17.24 -15.72 -0.31
C PRO A 60 -15.70 -15.71 -0.35
N GLU A 61 -15.08 -16.43 -1.29
CA GLU A 61 -13.63 -16.49 -1.44
C GLU A 61 -13.05 -15.12 -1.85
N LEU A 62 -13.69 -14.41 -2.80
CA LEU A 62 -13.24 -13.07 -3.20
C LEU A 62 -13.39 -12.05 -2.08
N ARG A 63 -14.40 -12.23 -1.23
CA ARG A 63 -14.59 -11.39 -0.05
C ARG A 63 -13.47 -11.58 0.97
N GLU A 64 -13.06 -12.83 1.23
CA GLU A 64 -11.95 -13.13 2.13
C GLU A 64 -10.62 -12.54 1.61
N VAL A 65 -10.39 -12.61 0.30
CA VAL A 65 -9.22 -11.98 -0.33
C VAL A 65 -9.24 -10.46 -0.16
N LEU A 66 -10.38 -9.81 -0.36
CA LEU A 66 -10.52 -8.36 -0.16
C LEU A 66 -10.38 -7.96 1.31
N ASP A 67 -10.89 -8.75 2.25
CA ASP A 67 -10.70 -8.53 3.69
C ASP A 67 -9.21 -8.63 4.07
N THR A 68 -8.48 -9.55 3.43
CA THR A 68 -7.01 -9.65 3.57
C THR A 68 -6.32 -8.39 3.02
N VAL A 69 -6.70 -7.92 1.83
CA VAL A 69 -6.19 -6.67 1.24
C VAL A 69 -6.40 -5.48 2.14
N VAL A 70 -7.58 -5.36 2.75
CA VAL A 70 -7.90 -4.28 3.70
C VAL A 70 -7.01 -4.37 4.94
N THR A 71 -6.79 -5.58 5.46
CA THR A 71 -5.92 -5.80 6.63
C THR A 71 -4.48 -5.40 6.32
N GLN A 72 -3.91 -5.89 5.23
CA GLN A 72 -2.56 -5.52 4.79
C GLN A 72 -2.43 -4.01 4.51
N SER A 73 -3.46 -3.37 3.98
CA SER A 73 -3.46 -1.92 3.74
C SER A 73 -3.37 -1.11 5.04
N ARG A 74 -4.02 -1.57 6.11
CA ARG A 74 -3.92 -0.95 7.44
C ARG A 74 -2.53 -1.14 8.05
N GLU A 75 -1.92 -2.30 7.84
CA GLU A 75 -0.54 -2.54 8.28
C GLU A 75 0.45 -1.63 7.54
N ILE A 76 0.31 -1.49 6.23
CA ILE A 76 1.07 -0.54 5.42
C ILE A 76 0.91 0.88 5.96
N GLU A 77 -0.32 1.31 6.27
CA GLU A 77 -0.58 2.64 6.85
C GLU A 77 0.17 2.85 8.17
N SER A 78 0.15 1.85 9.06
CA SER A 78 0.90 1.90 10.33
C SER A 78 2.40 2.10 10.09
N LEU A 79 2.99 1.33 9.17
CA LEU A 79 4.41 1.42 8.81
C LEU A 79 4.76 2.80 8.22
N LEU A 80 3.88 3.37 7.40
CA LEU A 80 4.07 4.70 6.82
C LEU A 80 4.01 5.80 7.89
N ILE A 81 3.12 5.68 8.88
CA ILE A 81 3.02 6.62 9.99
C ILE A 81 4.33 6.61 10.81
N GLU A 82 4.82 5.42 11.15
CA GLU A 82 6.09 5.25 11.86
C GLU A 82 7.24 5.86 11.06
N ARG A 83 7.32 5.56 9.76
CA ARG A 83 8.37 6.09 8.90
C ARG A 83 8.34 7.61 8.78
N CYS A 84 7.14 8.20 8.67
CA CYS A 84 6.97 9.64 8.66
C CYS A 84 7.51 10.29 9.96
N ALA A 85 7.22 9.68 11.11
CA ALA A 85 7.71 10.17 12.39
C ALA A 85 9.26 10.13 12.49
N GLU A 86 9.87 9.04 12.00
CA GLU A 86 11.34 8.91 11.96
C GLU A 86 12.00 9.97 11.06
N LEU A 87 11.42 10.23 9.89
CA LEU A 87 11.92 11.22 8.94
C LEU A 87 11.80 12.65 9.51
N GLN A 88 10.68 12.97 10.16
CA GLN A 88 10.49 14.25 10.85
C GLN A 88 11.53 14.44 11.96
N TYR A 89 11.78 13.40 12.76
CA TYR A 89 12.80 13.44 13.79
C TYR A 89 14.20 13.67 13.20
N SER A 90 14.56 12.92 12.17
CA SER A 90 15.87 13.04 11.48
C SER A 90 16.08 14.43 10.86
N LEU A 91 15.03 15.00 10.25
CA LEU A 91 15.05 16.36 9.72
C LEU A 91 15.28 17.40 10.83
N SER A 92 14.63 17.23 11.98
CA SER A 92 14.79 18.13 13.13
C SER A 92 16.23 18.12 13.67
N LEU A 93 16.86 16.95 13.76
CA LEU A 93 18.25 16.79 14.16
C LEU A 93 19.20 17.44 13.16
N THR A 94 18.97 17.20 11.86
CA THR A 94 19.77 17.79 10.78
C THR A 94 19.72 19.31 10.82
N ASN A 95 18.53 19.89 11.00
CA ASN A 95 18.35 21.33 11.16
C ASN A 95 19.10 21.88 12.38
N ARG A 96 19.07 21.17 13.52
CA ARG A 96 19.81 21.55 14.72
C ARG A 96 21.32 21.51 14.47
N GLN A 97 21.82 20.47 13.82
CA GLN A 97 23.24 20.33 13.47
C GLN A 97 23.70 21.47 12.56
N GLN A 98 22.93 21.81 11.53
CA GLN A 98 23.24 22.93 10.64
C GLN A 98 23.27 24.28 11.38
N LYS A 99 22.34 24.50 12.33
CA LYS A 99 22.35 25.71 13.17
C LYS A 99 23.61 25.79 14.03
N LEU A 100 24.00 24.70 14.68
CA LEU A 100 25.22 24.66 15.49
C LEU A 100 26.47 24.89 14.63
N GLN A 101 26.56 24.27 13.45
CA GLN A 101 27.67 24.49 12.52
C GLN A 101 27.81 25.94 12.06
N LYS A 102 26.69 26.68 11.95
CA LYS A 102 26.72 28.13 11.63
C LYS A 102 27.17 28.99 12.81
N ILE A 103 26.97 28.56 14.05
CA ILE A 103 27.37 29.29 15.26
C ILE A 103 28.86 29.09 15.55
N TYR A 104 29.37 27.88 15.30
CA TYR A 104 30.76 27.50 15.59
C TYR A 104 31.73 27.67 14.39
N ARG A 105 31.27 28.25 13.28
CA ARG A 105 32.11 28.71 12.16
C ARG A 105 32.35 30.21 12.30
#